data_AF-A0AAV0DN81-F1
#
_entry.id   AF-A0AAV0DN81-F1
#
_cell.length_a   1.000
_cell.length_b   1.000
_cell.length_c   1.000
_cell.angle_alpha   90.00
_cell.angle_beta   90.00
_cell.angle_gamma   90.00
#
_symmetry.space_group_name_H-M   'P 1'
#
loop_
_entity.id
_entity.type
_entity.pdbx_description
1 polymer ?
#
loop_
_entity_poly.entity_id
_entity_poly.type
_entity_poly.pdbx_seq_one_letter_code
_entity_poly.pdbx_strand_id
1 'polypeptide(L)'
;MKLGLKLLQERARKGSFWWPYISNLPETYGVPIFFPGEDIKNLQYAPLLYQVNKRCRFLLEFERIVKQELGHVKQDNHPFEDQHVDSSALGWAMSAVSSRAFRLYGGKCLDGTHKDVPMMLPLIDMCNHSFSPNAEIVQEHEAGDGKMLVKVIAAENIKQGDELELNYGCLNNDLFLLDYGFVIPSNPYDCIELKYDAALLDAASMAAGVHSPNFSSPTPWQQEILSDLNLDGENSDLKAWGS
;
A
#
# COMPACT_ATOMS: atom_id res chain seq x y z
N MET A 1 -6.33 8.04 3.02
CA MET A 1 -7.04 8.33 4.30
C MET A 1 -8.53 8.63 4.20
N LYS A 2 -9.08 9.26 3.15
CA LYS A 2 -10.53 9.56 3.08
C LYS A 2 -11.44 8.34 3.34
N LEU A 3 -11.21 7.23 2.64
CA LEU A 3 -11.96 5.98 2.85
C LEU A 3 -11.73 5.39 4.25
N GLY A 4 -10.50 5.48 4.78
CA GLY A 4 -10.18 5.03 6.13
C GLY A 4 -10.94 5.80 7.22
N LEU A 5 -11.07 7.12 7.08
CA LEU A 5 -11.91 7.92 7.99
C LEU A 5 -13.39 7.53 7.88
N LYS A 6 -13.88 7.23 6.68
CA LYS A 6 -15.25 6.74 6.49
C LYS A 6 -15.45 5.37 7.16
N LEU A 7 -14.48 4.48 7.05
CA LEU A 7 -14.47 3.19 7.73
C LEU A 7 -14.51 3.36 9.26
N LEU A 8 -13.69 4.26 9.82
CA LEU A 8 -13.71 4.55 11.26
C LEU A 8 -15.05 5.15 11.71
N GLN A 9 -15.63 6.05 10.92
CA GLN A 9 -16.96 6.59 11.19
C GLN A 9 -18.02 5.49 11.24
N GLU A 10 -18.06 4.60 10.25
CA GLU A 10 -19.03 3.50 10.23
C GLU A 10 -18.76 2.48 11.34
N ARG A 11 -17.49 2.24 11.70
CA ARG A 11 -17.11 1.38 12.82
C ARG A 11 -17.57 1.96 14.17
N ALA A 12 -17.50 3.27 14.33
CA ALA A 12 -17.92 3.93 15.56
C ALA A 12 -19.45 4.03 15.69
N ARG A 13 -20.16 4.00 14.56
CA ARG A 13 -21.60 4.24 14.49
C ARG A 13 -22.42 3.08 15.05
N LYS A 14 -23.25 3.34 16.05
CA LYS A 14 -24.22 2.36 16.58
C LYS A 14 -25.24 1.99 15.51
N GLY A 15 -25.42 0.69 15.30
CA GLY A 15 -26.34 0.17 14.29
C GLY A 15 -25.91 0.50 12.85
N SER A 16 -24.60 0.67 12.58
CA SER A 16 -24.11 0.84 11.22
C SER A 16 -24.60 -0.31 10.33
N PHE A 17 -25.10 0.04 9.15
CA PHE A 17 -25.44 -0.91 8.09
C PHE A 17 -24.24 -1.79 7.72
N TRP A 18 -23.02 -1.24 7.78
CA TRP A 18 -21.79 -1.93 7.42
C TRP A 18 -21.20 -2.77 8.55
N TRP A 19 -21.81 -2.77 9.75
CA TRP A 19 -21.27 -3.51 10.90
C TRP A 19 -21.01 -5.00 10.61
N PRO A 20 -21.89 -5.75 9.93
CA PRO A 20 -21.62 -7.16 9.62
C PRO A 20 -20.35 -7.37 8.78
N TYR A 21 -20.02 -6.41 7.91
CA TYR A 21 -18.77 -6.44 7.16
C TYR A 21 -17.58 -6.02 8.04
N ILE A 22 -17.71 -4.89 8.73
CA ILE A 22 -16.64 -4.33 9.58
C ILE A 22 -16.22 -5.31 10.67
N SER A 23 -17.17 -6.07 11.26
CA SER A 23 -16.89 -7.07 12.29
C SER A 23 -16.18 -8.32 11.77
N ASN A 24 -16.13 -8.52 10.45
CA ASN A 24 -15.38 -9.61 9.81
C ASN A 24 -14.00 -9.15 9.30
N LEU A 25 -13.69 -7.85 9.40
CA LEU A 25 -12.34 -7.38 9.09
C LEU A 25 -11.33 -7.85 10.15
N PRO A 26 -10.06 -8.04 9.77
CA PRO A 26 -9.01 -8.35 10.72
C PRO A 26 -8.92 -7.33 11.85
N GLU A 27 -8.78 -7.83 13.09
CA GLU A 27 -8.51 -7.00 14.26
C GLU A 27 -7.12 -6.37 14.19
N THR A 28 -6.16 -7.10 13.62
CA THR A 28 -4.76 -6.69 13.43
C THR A 28 -4.28 -7.02 12.02
N TYR A 29 -3.23 -6.35 11.56
CA TYR A 29 -2.64 -6.53 10.23
C TYR A 29 -1.14 -6.81 10.36
N GLY A 30 -0.60 -7.65 9.47
CA GLY A 30 0.83 -7.99 9.41
C GLY A 30 1.73 -6.91 8.78
N VAL A 31 1.29 -5.66 8.73
CA VAL A 31 2.09 -4.58 8.12
C VAL A 31 3.12 -4.03 9.12
N PRO A 32 4.31 -3.59 8.65
CA PRO A 32 5.41 -3.21 9.55
C PRO A 32 5.11 -2.07 10.53
N ILE A 33 4.15 -1.19 10.26
CA ILE A 33 3.80 -0.10 11.21
C ILE A 33 3.30 -0.62 12.57
N PHE A 34 2.90 -1.89 12.65
CA PHE A 34 2.49 -2.57 13.89
C PHE A 34 3.57 -3.50 14.47
N PHE A 35 4.72 -3.61 13.82
CA PHE A 35 5.78 -4.50 14.31
C PHE A 35 6.40 -3.93 15.58
N PRO A 36 6.79 -4.80 16.54
CA PRO A 36 7.60 -4.38 17.66
C PRO A 36 8.97 -3.90 17.17
N GLY A 37 9.64 -3.08 17.99
CA GLY A 37 10.90 -2.45 17.60
C GLY A 37 12.03 -3.44 17.28
N GLU A 38 12.00 -4.66 17.83
CA GLU A 38 12.96 -5.72 17.52
C GLU A 38 12.74 -6.26 16.10
N ASP A 39 11.50 -6.55 15.72
CA ASP A 39 11.17 -7.03 14.36
C ASP A 39 11.44 -5.97 13.30
N ILE A 40 11.18 -4.69 13.60
CA ILE A 40 11.59 -3.58 12.74
C ILE A 40 13.11 -3.58 12.51
N LYS A 41 13.92 -3.78 13.55
CA LYS A 41 15.38 -3.84 13.40
C LYS A 41 15.81 -5.05 12.56
N ASN A 42 15.10 -6.16 12.67
CA ASN A 42 15.38 -7.39 11.93
C ASN A 42 15.09 -7.28 10.43
N LEU A 43 14.29 -6.30 9.97
CA LEU A 43 14.09 -6.06 8.54
C LEU A 43 15.40 -5.71 7.82
N GLN A 44 16.33 -5.03 8.50
CA GLN A 44 17.67 -4.66 8.00
C GLN A 44 17.69 -4.04 6.59
N TYR A 45 16.57 -3.45 6.15
CA TYR A 45 16.41 -2.91 4.80
C TYR A 45 16.00 -1.43 4.86
N ALA A 46 16.97 -0.55 4.61
CA ALA A 46 16.81 0.89 4.82
C ALA A 46 15.68 1.57 4.00
N PRO A 47 15.45 1.21 2.71
CA PRO A 47 14.34 1.76 1.94
C PRO A 47 12.97 1.48 2.58
N LEU A 48 12.73 0.23 2.98
CA LEU A 48 11.51 -0.17 3.67
C LEU A 48 11.37 0.54 5.02
N LEU A 49 12.44 0.58 5.83
CA LEU A 49 12.45 1.30 7.12
C LEU A 49 12.13 2.79 6.97
N TYR A 50 12.62 3.42 5.90
CA TYR A 50 12.28 4.81 5.60
C TYR A 50 10.77 4.97 5.34
N GLN A 51 10.16 4.07 4.56
CA GLN A 51 8.71 4.10 4.28
C GLN A 51 7.88 3.88 5.55
N VAL A 52 8.27 2.93 6.41
CA VAL A 52 7.60 2.68 7.70
C VAL A 52 7.65 3.93 8.57
N ASN A 53 8.83 4.52 8.75
CA ASN A 53 8.99 5.76 9.54
C ASN A 53 8.17 6.93 8.95
N LYS A 54 8.12 7.04 7.62
CA LYS A 54 7.29 8.05 6.93
C LYS A 54 5.80 7.84 7.23
N ARG A 55 5.29 6.61 7.20
CA ARG A 55 3.90 6.27 7.54
C ARG A 55 3.59 6.56 9.00
N CYS A 56 4.45 6.16 9.94
CA CYS A 56 4.26 6.46 11.36
C CYS A 56 4.21 7.96 11.64
N ARG A 57 5.14 8.75 11.08
CA ARG A 57 5.12 10.22 11.20
C ARG A 57 3.84 10.83 10.63
N PHE A 58 3.41 10.35 9.46
CA PHE A 58 2.16 10.80 8.86
C PHE A 58 0.96 10.53 9.78
N LEU A 59 0.85 9.32 10.36
CA LEU A 59 -0.26 8.97 11.25
C LEU A 59 -0.29 9.83 12.52
N LEU A 60 0.86 10.09 13.13
CA LEU A 60 0.98 10.96 14.32
C LEU A 60 0.59 12.42 14.02
N GLU A 61 1.05 12.96 12.89
CA GLU A 61 0.68 14.31 12.50
C GLU A 61 -0.80 14.40 12.11
N PHE A 62 -1.32 13.37 11.43
CA PHE A 62 -2.73 13.32 11.04
C PHE A 62 -3.65 13.20 12.26
N GLU A 63 -3.26 12.42 13.28
CA GLU A 63 -3.95 12.38 14.58
C GLU A 63 -4.08 13.79 15.19
N ARG A 64 -2.99 14.58 15.17
CA ARG A 64 -3.00 15.95 15.68
C ARG A 64 -3.99 16.84 14.93
N ILE A 65 -4.03 16.72 13.61
CA ILE A 65 -4.99 17.44 12.76
C ILE A 65 -6.42 17.02 13.09
N VAL A 66 -6.70 15.71 13.15
CA VAL A 66 -8.05 15.20 13.48
C VAL A 66 -8.50 15.71 14.85
N LYS A 67 -7.64 15.67 15.88
CA LYS A 67 -7.97 16.22 17.21
C LYS A 67 -8.27 17.71 17.17
N GLN A 68 -7.52 18.49 16.41
CA GLN A 68 -7.72 19.93 16.28
C GLN A 68 -9.06 20.25 15.61
N GLU A 69 -9.39 19.56 14.52
CA GLU A 69 -10.64 19.77 13.79
C GLU A 69 -11.87 19.31 14.59
N LEU A 70 -11.74 18.22 15.35
CA LEU A 70 -12.84 17.68 16.17
C LEU A 70 -13.02 18.38 17.52
N GLY A 71 -11.98 19.07 18.04
CA GLY A 71 -12.01 19.69 19.37
C GLY A 71 -13.10 20.77 19.56
N HIS A 72 -13.68 21.27 18.47
CA HIS A 72 -14.76 22.26 18.49
C HIS A 72 -16.13 21.69 18.08
N VAL A 73 -16.20 20.40 17.74
CA VAL A 73 -17.43 19.74 17.30
C VAL A 73 -18.24 19.34 18.53
N LYS A 74 -19.53 19.70 18.54
CA LYS A 74 -20.46 19.29 19.61
C LYS A 74 -20.67 17.78 19.60
N GLN A 75 -20.93 17.22 20.77
CA GLN A 75 -21.16 15.78 20.98
C GLN A 75 -22.17 15.16 19.98
N ASP A 76 -23.35 15.77 19.85
CA ASP A 76 -24.42 15.28 18.95
C ASP A 76 -24.02 15.30 17.46
N ASN A 77 -22.97 16.05 17.11
CA ASN A 77 -22.45 16.17 15.75
C ASN A 77 -21.08 15.49 15.59
N HIS A 78 -20.58 14.77 16.61
CA HIS A 78 -19.26 14.15 16.54
C HIS A 78 -19.27 13.00 15.51
N PRO A 79 -18.44 13.05 14.46
CA PRO A 79 -18.52 12.11 13.34
C PRO A 79 -18.14 10.66 13.71
N PHE A 80 -17.60 10.45 14.91
CA PHE A 80 -17.17 9.16 15.45
C PHE A 80 -17.89 8.79 16.77
N GLU A 81 -19.08 9.33 17.06
CA GLU A 81 -19.84 9.05 18.30
C GLU A 81 -18.98 9.15 19.58
N ASP A 82 -18.23 10.25 19.70
CA ASP A 82 -17.26 10.53 20.78
C ASP A 82 -16.10 9.53 20.96
N GLN A 83 -15.94 8.57 20.05
CA GLN A 83 -14.78 7.70 20.05
C GLN A 83 -13.52 8.47 19.67
N HIS A 84 -12.43 8.17 20.38
CA HIS A 84 -11.13 8.77 20.12
C HIS A 84 -10.50 8.18 18.86
N VAL A 85 -10.03 9.06 17.97
CA VAL A 85 -9.33 8.66 16.75
C VAL A 85 -7.84 8.97 16.93
N ASP A 86 -7.11 7.98 17.44
CA ASP A 86 -5.66 8.04 17.60
C ASP A 86 -4.91 7.46 16.38
N SER A 87 -3.59 7.56 16.42
CA SER A 87 -2.70 6.97 15.41
C SER A 87 -2.86 5.46 15.27
N SER A 88 -3.29 4.74 16.31
CA SER A 88 -3.57 3.29 16.23
C SER A 88 -4.82 3.03 15.39
N ALA A 89 -5.93 3.72 15.67
CA ALA A 89 -7.17 3.64 14.90
C ALA A 89 -6.96 4.07 13.44
N LEU A 90 -6.21 5.16 13.23
CA LEU A 90 -5.84 5.63 11.89
C LEU A 90 -4.96 4.63 11.15
N GLY A 91 -3.99 4.02 11.85
CA GLY A 91 -3.15 2.95 11.31
C GLY A 91 -3.99 1.75 10.89
N TRP A 92 -4.89 1.27 11.77
CA TRP A 92 -5.77 0.13 11.49
C TRP A 92 -6.64 0.41 10.26
N ALA A 93 -7.25 1.60 10.18
CA ALA A 93 -8.08 1.96 9.04
C ALA A 93 -7.29 2.15 7.74
N MET A 94 -6.05 2.65 7.83
CA MET A 94 -5.15 2.74 6.68
C MET A 94 -4.81 1.35 6.16
N SER A 95 -4.44 0.42 7.05
CA SER A 95 -4.11 -0.97 6.71
C SER A 95 -5.31 -1.75 6.16
N ALA A 96 -6.48 -1.57 6.75
CA ALA A 96 -7.72 -2.16 6.23
C ALA A 96 -7.96 -1.70 4.80
N VAL A 97 -7.89 -0.39 4.55
CA VAL A 97 -8.13 0.16 3.21
C VAL A 97 -7.03 -0.20 2.22
N SER A 98 -5.75 -0.17 2.60
CA SER A 98 -4.65 -0.50 1.68
C SER A 98 -4.68 -1.96 1.23
N SER A 99 -5.06 -2.87 2.13
CA SER A 99 -5.06 -4.31 1.85
C SER A 99 -6.33 -4.79 1.14
N ARG A 100 -7.45 -4.06 1.21
CA ARG A 100 -8.78 -4.58 0.81
C ARG A 100 -9.57 -3.69 -0.15
N ALA A 101 -9.11 -2.47 -0.43
CA ALA A 101 -9.83 -1.59 -1.33
C ALA A 101 -9.43 -1.82 -2.79
N PHE A 102 -10.42 -1.94 -3.66
CA PHE A 102 -10.28 -2.02 -5.11
C PHE A 102 -10.44 -0.64 -5.73
N ARG A 103 -9.70 -0.37 -6.82
CA ARG A 103 -9.93 0.81 -7.65
C ARG A 103 -10.96 0.46 -8.72
N LEU A 104 -12.14 1.07 -8.62
CA LEU A 104 -13.23 0.89 -9.57
C LEU A 104 -13.57 2.21 -10.26
N TYR A 105 -14.19 2.12 -11.42
CA TYR A 105 -14.64 3.27 -12.17
C TYR A 105 -15.85 3.92 -11.50
N GLY A 106 -15.70 5.14 -11.03
CA GLY A 106 -16.80 5.96 -10.53
C GLY A 106 -17.64 6.56 -11.64
N GLY A 107 -18.35 7.64 -11.29
CA GLY A 107 -19.15 8.40 -12.27
C GLY A 107 -18.32 8.93 -13.44
N LYS A 108 -18.97 9.03 -14.60
CA LYS A 108 -18.37 9.54 -15.84
C LYS A 108 -18.16 11.06 -15.73
N CYS A 109 -16.94 11.52 -15.99
CA CYS A 109 -16.57 12.92 -16.14
C CYS A 109 -17.21 13.54 -17.39
N LEU A 110 -17.24 14.87 -17.44
CA LEU A 110 -17.74 15.64 -18.58
C LEU A 110 -16.92 15.40 -19.87
N ASP A 111 -15.65 15.02 -19.74
CA ASP A 111 -14.75 14.67 -20.84
C ASP A 111 -14.88 13.21 -21.31
N GLY A 112 -15.80 12.44 -20.70
CA GLY A 112 -16.03 11.04 -21.01
C GLY A 112 -15.14 10.03 -20.29
N THR A 113 -14.19 10.48 -19.46
CA THR A 113 -13.35 9.61 -18.62
C THR A 113 -14.09 9.15 -17.36
N HIS A 114 -13.63 8.08 -16.72
CA HIS A 114 -14.14 7.68 -15.41
C HIS A 114 -13.13 8.07 -14.32
N LYS A 115 -13.64 8.51 -13.16
CA LYS A 115 -12.79 8.73 -11.98
C LYS A 115 -12.58 7.43 -11.25
N ASP A 116 -11.34 7.03 -11.00
CA ASP A 116 -11.06 5.92 -10.11
C ASP A 116 -11.50 6.26 -8.68
N VAL A 117 -12.28 5.37 -8.09
CA VAL A 117 -12.76 5.48 -6.71
C VAL A 117 -12.30 4.23 -5.96
N PRO A 118 -11.53 4.38 -4.86
CA PRO A 118 -11.23 3.25 -3.99
C PRO A 118 -12.51 2.82 -3.26
N MET A 119 -12.83 1.54 -3.31
CA MET A 119 -13.99 0.94 -2.65
C MET A 119 -13.59 -0.35 -1.94
N MET A 120 -14.10 -0.54 -0.73
CA MET A 120 -14.05 -1.83 -0.07
C MET A 120 -15.27 -2.64 -0.48
N LEU A 121 -15.06 -3.89 -0.91
CA LEU A 121 -16.09 -4.74 -1.48
C LEU A 121 -16.30 -5.96 -0.59
N PRO A 122 -17.29 -5.95 0.32
CA PRO A 122 -17.52 -7.07 1.21
C PRO A 122 -17.65 -8.39 0.46
N LEU A 123 -17.09 -9.46 1.03
CA LEU A 123 -16.95 -10.80 0.46
C LEU A 123 -15.91 -10.91 -0.66
N ILE A 124 -15.87 -9.94 -1.58
CA ILE A 124 -14.89 -9.95 -2.69
C ILE A 124 -13.47 -9.74 -2.14
N ASP A 125 -13.31 -8.84 -1.17
CA ASP A 125 -12.04 -8.53 -0.52
C ASP A 125 -11.49 -9.64 0.39
N MET A 126 -12.19 -10.77 0.50
CA MET A 126 -11.73 -11.96 1.23
C MET A 126 -10.90 -12.91 0.36
N CYS A 127 -10.89 -12.72 -0.96
CA CYS A 127 -10.14 -13.57 -1.88
C CYS A 127 -8.66 -13.21 -1.84
N ASN A 128 -7.78 -14.20 -1.69
CA ASN A 128 -6.33 -13.99 -1.59
C ASN A 128 -5.69 -13.69 -2.95
N HIS A 129 -4.40 -13.34 -2.91
CA HIS A 129 -3.60 -12.97 -4.07
C HIS A 129 -3.03 -14.20 -4.80
N SER A 130 -3.09 -14.19 -6.13
CA SER A 130 -2.27 -15.03 -7.00
C SER A 130 -1.83 -14.28 -8.26
N PHE A 131 -0.61 -14.56 -8.73
CA PHE A 131 -0.13 -14.12 -10.05
C PHE A 131 -0.72 -14.96 -11.20
N SER A 132 -1.36 -16.07 -10.89
CA SER A 132 -2.13 -16.90 -11.83
C SER A 132 -3.54 -17.06 -11.26
N PRO A 133 -4.33 -15.96 -11.19
CA PRO A 133 -5.63 -15.98 -10.54
C PRO A 133 -6.60 -16.86 -11.31
N ASN A 134 -7.49 -17.55 -10.58
CA ASN A 134 -8.56 -18.34 -11.17
C ASN A 134 -9.89 -17.58 -11.25
N ALA A 135 -9.91 -16.31 -10.80
CA ALA A 135 -11.06 -15.42 -10.88
C ALA A 135 -10.64 -13.97 -11.17
N GLU A 136 -11.58 -13.18 -11.70
CA GLU A 136 -11.40 -11.77 -11.99
C GLU A 136 -12.59 -10.92 -11.54
N ILE A 137 -12.32 -9.64 -11.26
CA ILE A 137 -13.35 -8.67 -10.92
C ILE A 137 -13.83 -7.99 -12.20
N VAL A 138 -15.14 -8.03 -12.44
CA VAL A 138 -15.79 -7.33 -13.54
C VAL A 138 -16.72 -6.27 -12.98
N GLN A 139 -16.61 -5.07 -13.54
CA GLN A 139 -17.51 -3.97 -13.25
C GLN A 139 -18.46 -3.76 -14.43
N GLU A 140 -19.76 -3.80 -14.16
CA GLU A 140 -20.82 -3.57 -15.14
C GLU A 140 -21.69 -2.38 -14.74
N HIS A 141 -22.21 -1.67 -15.75
CA HIS A 141 -23.22 -0.64 -15.58
C HIS A 141 -24.55 -1.17 -16.10
N GLU A 142 -25.56 -1.24 -15.25
CA GLU A 142 -26.91 -1.57 -15.72
C GLU A 142 -27.45 -0.40 -16.57
N ALA A 143 -27.95 -0.74 -17.77
CA ALA A 143 -28.56 0.23 -18.67
C ALA A 143 -29.90 0.69 -18.08
N GLY A 144 -29.92 1.89 -17.48
CA GLY A 144 -31.16 2.63 -17.19
C GLY A 144 -31.36 3.07 -15.75
N ASP A 145 -30.71 2.46 -14.76
CA ASP A 145 -30.90 2.81 -13.33
C ASP A 145 -29.66 3.40 -12.65
N GLY A 146 -28.52 3.44 -13.36
CA GLY A 146 -27.28 4.00 -12.85
C GLY A 146 -26.61 3.17 -11.76
N LYS A 147 -27.06 1.94 -11.49
CA LYS A 147 -26.41 1.04 -10.54
C LYS A 147 -25.15 0.45 -11.14
N MET A 148 -24.11 0.44 -10.32
CA MET A 148 -22.85 -0.22 -10.57
C MET A 148 -22.91 -1.62 -9.97
N LEU A 149 -22.72 -2.64 -10.80
CA LEU A 149 -22.56 -4.01 -10.36
C LEU A 149 -21.10 -4.40 -10.41
N VAL A 150 -20.61 -4.98 -9.32
CA VAL A 150 -19.29 -5.60 -9.27
C VAL A 150 -19.50 -7.09 -9.11
N LYS A 151 -18.85 -7.87 -9.98
CA LYS A 151 -18.92 -9.32 -9.99
C LYS A 151 -17.52 -9.90 -9.85
N VAL A 152 -17.44 -11.06 -9.22
CA VAL A 152 -16.28 -11.95 -9.34
C VAL A 152 -16.70 -13.06 -10.28
N ILE A 153 -15.97 -13.22 -11.38
CA ILE A 153 -16.22 -14.29 -12.34
C ILE A 153 -15.03 -15.24 -12.36
N ALA A 154 -15.31 -16.53 -12.44
CA ALA A 154 -14.27 -17.53 -12.58
C ALA A 154 -13.65 -17.41 -13.98
N ALA A 155 -12.32 -17.32 -14.04
CA ALA A 155 -11.55 -17.31 -15.27
C ALA A 155 -11.31 -18.75 -15.80
N GLU A 156 -11.46 -19.74 -14.92
CA GLU A 156 -11.31 -21.16 -15.23
C GLU A 156 -12.24 -22.04 -14.37
N ASN A 157 -12.20 -23.36 -14.59
CA ASN A 157 -12.96 -24.31 -13.78
C ASN A 157 -12.35 -24.47 -12.38
N ILE A 158 -12.98 -23.91 -11.36
CA ILE A 158 -12.57 -24.01 -9.95
C ILE A 158 -13.22 -25.26 -9.32
N LYS A 159 -12.43 -26.18 -8.77
CA LYS A 159 -12.97 -27.41 -8.16
C LYS A 159 -13.47 -27.12 -6.75
N GLN A 160 -14.32 -28.02 -6.25
CA GLN A 160 -14.74 -27.96 -4.85
C GLN A 160 -13.53 -28.08 -3.93
N GLY A 161 -13.36 -27.09 -3.05
CA GLY A 161 -12.27 -27.04 -2.08
C GLY A 161 -11.05 -26.25 -2.56
N ASP A 162 -10.98 -25.89 -3.84
CA ASP A 162 -9.95 -24.98 -4.35
C ASP A 162 -10.26 -23.55 -3.85
N GLU A 163 -9.20 -22.81 -3.52
CA GLU A 163 -9.31 -21.42 -3.11
C GLU A 163 -9.65 -20.53 -4.31
N LEU A 164 -10.47 -19.50 -4.07
CA LEU A 164 -10.73 -18.47 -5.07
C LEU A 164 -9.72 -17.34 -4.88
N GLU A 165 -8.92 -17.09 -5.91
CA GLU A 165 -7.81 -16.14 -5.87
C GLU A 165 -7.98 -15.05 -6.93
N LEU A 166 -7.61 -13.83 -6.55
CA LEU A 166 -7.59 -12.65 -7.40
C LEU A 166 -6.16 -12.17 -7.60
N ASN A 167 -5.91 -11.39 -8.64
CA ASN A 167 -4.64 -10.69 -8.77
C ASN A 167 -4.75 -9.28 -8.19
N TYR A 168 -3.91 -8.98 -7.19
CA TYR A 168 -3.87 -7.66 -6.52
C TYR A 168 -3.01 -6.64 -7.29
N GLY A 169 -2.31 -7.10 -8.32
CA GLY A 169 -1.37 -6.34 -9.12
C GLY A 169 0.00 -7.00 -9.18
N CYS A 170 0.79 -6.57 -10.16
CA CYS A 170 2.19 -6.95 -10.33
C CYS A 170 3.08 -6.10 -9.41
N LEU A 171 3.05 -6.39 -8.11
CA LEU A 171 3.74 -5.60 -7.08
C LEU A 171 5.04 -6.28 -6.62
N ASN A 172 6.02 -5.49 -6.19
CA ASN A 172 7.21 -6.01 -5.50
C ASN A 172 6.90 -6.37 -4.03
N ASN A 173 7.82 -7.07 -3.37
CA ASN A 173 7.62 -7.50 -1.99
C ASN A 173 7.62 -6.34 -0.97
N ASP A 174 8.26 -5.21 -1.28
CA ASP A 174 8.14 -4.00 -0.45
C ASP A 174 6.69 -3.52 -0.36
N LEU A 175 6.00 -3.45 -1.50
CA LEU A 175 4.61 -3.01 -1.56
C LEU A 175 3.67 -4.05 -0.94
N PHE A 176 3.87 -5.35 -1.20
CA PHE A 176 3.08 -6.40 -0.53
C PHE A 176 3.23 -6.33 0.98
N LEU A 177 4.44 -6.18 1.50
CA LEU A 177 4.66 -6.13 2.94
C LEU A 177 4.08 -4.84 3.56
N LEU A 178 4.28 -3.70 2.91
CA LEU A 178 3.81 -2.40 3.41
C LEU A 178 2.29 -2.27 3.39
N ASP A 179 1.62 -2.75 2.32
CA ASP A 179 0.20 -2.49 2.08
C ASP A 179 -0.72 -3.67 2.43
N TYR A 180 -0.21 -4.91 2.34
CA TYR A 180 -0.97 -6.14 2.55
C TYR A 180 -0.46 -6.99 3.73
N GLY A 181 0.78 -6.78 4.18
CA GLY A 181 1.34 -7.44 5.35
C GLY A 181 1.85 -8.86 5.10
N PHE A 182 2.21 -9.19 3.87
CA PHE A 182 2.84 -10.45 3.50
C PHE A 182 3.91 -10.25 2.41
N VAL A 183 4.71 -11.27 2.14
CA VAL A 183 5.66 -11.31 1.01
C VAL A 183 5.42 -12.57 0.22
N ILE A 184 5.73 -12.54 -1.08
CA ILE A 184 5.59 -13.70 -1.96
C ILE A 184 6.98 -14.29 -2.23
N PRO A 185 7.22 -15.56 -1.87
CA PRO A 185 8.43 -16.26 -2.25
C PRO A 185 8.59 -16.30 -3.78
N SER A 186 9.79 -15.99 -4.27
CA SER A 186 10.08 -16.00 -5.72
C SER A 186 9.13 -15.11 -6.54
N ASN A 187 8.75 -13.94 -6.00
CA ASN A 187 7.93 -12.96 -6.69
C ASN A 187 8.61 -12.52 -8.01
N PRO A 188 7.99 -12.76 -9.19
CA PRO A 188 8.59 -12.39 -10.48
C PRO A 188 8.60 -10.88 -10.75
N TYR A 189 7.88 -10.10 -9.94
CA TYR A 189 7.84 -8.65 -9.98
C TYR A 189 8.62 -8.03 -8.82
N ASP A 190 9.41 -8.82 -8.08
CA ASP A 190 10.21 -8.27 -7.01
C ASP A 190 11.28 -7.33 -7.55
N CYS A 191 11.58 -6.31 -6.78
CA CYS A 191 12.69 -5.43 -7.06
C CYS A 191 13.21 -4.80 -5.77
N ILE A 192 14.50 -4.48 -5.78
CA ILE A 192 15.14 -3.78 -4.67
C ILE A 192 15.44 -2.34 -5.06
N GLU A 193 15.08 -1.41 -4.20
CA GLU A 193 15.57 -0.03 -4.26
C GLU A 193 17.04 -0.01 -3.81
N LEU A 194 17.92 0.43 -4.71
CA LEU A 194 19.34 0.68 -4.46
C LEU A 194 19.59 2.17 -4.49
N LYS A 195 20.36 2.67 -3.52
CA LYS A 195 20.86 4.05 -3.57
C LYS A 195 22.28 4.05 -4.14
N TYR A 196 22.49 4.72 -5.26
CA TYR A 196 23.82 5.00 -5.76
C TYR A 196 24.53 5.98 -4.82
N ASP A 197 25.46 5.46 -4.05
CA ASP A 197 26.34 6.24 -3.18
C ASP A 197 27.76 5.75 -3.45
N ALA A 198 28.50 6.55 -4.21
CA ALA A 198 29.84 6.20 -4.67
C ALA A 198 30.80 5.86 -3.51
N ALA A 199 30.69 6.57 -2.38
CA ALA A 199 31.52 6.32 -1.21
C ALA A 199 31.12 5.01 -0.51
N LEU A 200 29.82 4.71 -0.45
CA LEU A 200 29.34 3.43 0.07
C LEU A 200 29.78 2.25 -0.80
N LEU A 201 29.72 2.41 -2.13
CA LEU A 201 30.15 1.39 -3.09
C LEU A 201 31.67 1.15 -3.01
N ASP A 202 32.48 2.19 -2.85
CA ASP A 202 33.92 2.05 -2.59
C ASP A 202 34.18 1.29 -1.28
N ALA A 203 33.49 1.65 -0.20
CA ALA A 203 33.60 0.96 1.09
C ALA A 203 33.18 -0.52 1.00
N ALA A 204 32.09 -0.82 0.28
CA ALA A 204 31.61 -2.17 0.06
C ALA A 204 32.62 -2.99 -0.78
N SER A 205 33.19 -2.40 -1.83
CA SER A 205 34.21 -3.05 -2.67
C SER A 205 35.46 -3.40 -1.84
N MET A 206 35.92 -2.49 -0.99
CA MET A 206 37.04 -2.75 -0.07
C MET A 206 36.72 -3.88 0.92
N ALA A 207 35.53 -3.88 1.52
CA ALA A 207 35.12 -4.90 2.48
C ALA A 207 34.94 -6.30 1.85
N ALA A 208 34.45 -6.36 0.62
CA ALA A 208 34.25 -7.60 -0.13
C ALA A 208 35.54 -8.15 -0.78
N GLY A 209 36.66 -7.41 -0.69
CA GLY A 209 37.92 -7.79 -1.33
C GLY A 209 37.87 -7.75 -2.85
N VAL A 210 36.92 -7.00 -3.43
CA VAL A 210 36.78 -6.84 -4.87
C VAL A 210 37.74 -5.73 -5.32
N HIS A 211 38.70 -6.09 -6.17
CA HIS A 211 39.62 -5.12 -6.76
C HIS A 211 38.99 -4.49 -8.03
N SER A 212 38.66 -3.19 -7.96
CA SER A 212 38.32 -2.21 -9.04
C SER A 212 36.85 -1.74 -9.08
N PRO A 213 36.50 -0.52 -9.59
CA PRO A 213 37.22 0.77 -9.70
C PRO A 213 36.81 1.74 -8.56
N ASN A 214 37.44 2.92 -8.46
CA ASN A 214 36.99 3.98 -7.54
C ASN A 214 35.62 4.48 -8.05
N PHE A 215 34.51 4.03 -7.47
CA PHE A 215 33.16 4.52 -7.78
C PHE A 215 33.03 6.01 -7.47
N SER A 216 33.82 6.52 -6.52
CA SER A 216 33.99 7.96 -6.26
C SER A 216 34.86 8.70 -7.28
N SER A 217 35.53 8.00 -8.19
CA SER A 217 36.32 8.59 -9.28
C SER A 217 36.05 7.83 -10.59
N PRO A 218 34.81 7.87 -11.10
CA PRO A 218 34.45 7.22 -12.35
C PRO A 218 35.27 7.79 -13.51
N THR A 219 35.63 6.93 -14.46
CA THR A 219 36.23 7.36 -15.72
C THR A 219 35.22 8.15 -16.57
N PRO A 220 35.65 8.96 -17.56
CA PRO A 220 34.74 9.85 -18.30
C PRO A 220 33.52 9.15 -18.93
N TRP A 221 33.70 7.97 -19.52
CA TRP A 221 32.60 7.20 -20.11
C TRP A 221 31.63 6.64 -19.05
N GLN A 222 32.11 6.33 -17.84
CA GLN A 222 31.26 5.92 -16.72
C GLN A 222 30.44 7.11 -16.21
N GLN A 223 31.04 8.30 -16.20
CA GLN A 223 30.36 9.55 -15.86
C GLN A 223 29.23 9.88 -16.84
N GLU A 224 29.46 9.69 -18.15
CA GLU A 224 28.41 9.82 -19.16
C GLU A 224 27.26 8.85 -18.90
N ILE A 225 27.55 7.57 -18.63
CA ILE A 225 26.51 6.58 -18.31
C ILE A 225 25.77 6.94 -17.01
N LEU A 226 26.46 7.37 -15.95
CA LEU A 226 25.82 7.76 -14.70
C LEU A 226 24.91 8.97 -14.90
N SER A 227 25.32 9.94 -15.73
CA SER A 227 24.49 11.08 -16.10
C SER A 227 23.27 10.66 -16.92
N ASP A 228 23.44 9.77 -17.90
CA ASP A 228 22.35 9.22 -18.72
C ASP A 228 21.34 8.42 -17.87
N LEU A 229 21.82 7.73 -16.84
CA LEU A 229 21.00 7.02 -15.86
C LEU A 229 20.43 7.93 -14.77
N ASN A 230 20.70 9.24 -14.82
CA ASN A 230 20.28 10.23 -13.82
C ASN A 230 20.81 9.93 -12.38
N LEU A 231 21.96 9.28 -12.27
CA LEU A 231 22.66 8.93 -11.02
C LEU A 231 23.81 9.91 -10.68
N ASP A 232 24.02 10.96 -11.49
CA ASP A 232 25.02 12.01 -11.28
C ASP A 232 24.44 13.41 -11.59
N GLY A 233 24.92 14.45 -10.89
CA GLY A 233 24.46 15.84 -11.02
C GLY A 233 23.49 16.35 -9.93
N GLU A 234 23.23 17.68 -9.89
CA GLU A 234 22.49 18.37 -8.81
C GLU A 234 21.03 17.92 -8.63
N ASN A 235 20.40 17.32 -9.65
CA ASN A 235 19.02 16.82 -9.62
C ASN A 235 18.92 15.29 -9.82
N SER A 236 20.02 14.57 -9.58
CA SER A 236 20.05 13.11 -9.74
C SER A 236 19.04 12.40 -8.83
N ASP A 237 18.39 11.36 -9.37
CA ASP A 237 17.66 10.41 -8.56
C ASP A 237 18.57 9.22 -8.31
N LEU A 238 19.22 9.22 -7.15
CA LEU A 238 20.16 8.16 -6.77
C LEU A 238 19.47 6.80 -6.57
N LYS A 239 18.14 6.69 -6.74
CA LYS A 239 17.42 5.42 -6.65
C LYS A 239 17.48 4.66 -7.97
N ALA A 240 18.06 3.47 -7.92
CA ALA A 240 18.01 2.48 -8.98
C ALA A 240 17.19 1.26 -8.53
N TRP A 241 16.62 0.53 -9.48
CA TRP A 241 15.82 -0.67 -9.21
C TRP A 241 16.52 -1.90 -9.81
N GLY A 242 16.83 -2.90 -8.99
CA GLY A 242 17.36 -4.19 -9.42
C GLY A 242 16.28 -5.27 -9.36
N SER A 243 16.28 -6.20 -10.33
CA SER A 243 15.41 -7.39 -10.38
C SER A 243 16.17 -8.65 -9.99
#